data_AF-A0A7C7PTG4-F1
#
_entry.id   AF-A0A7C7PTG4-F1
#
_cell.length_a   1.000
_cell.length_b   1.000
_cell.length_c   1.000
_cell.angle_alpha   90.00
_cell.angle_beta   90.00
_cell.angle_gamma   90.00
#
_symmetry.space_group_name_H-M   'P 1'
#
loop_
_entity.id
_entity.type
_entity.pdbx_description
1 polymer ?
#
loop_
_entity_poly.entity_id
_entity_poly.type
_entity_poly.pdbx_seq_one_letter_code
_entity_poly.pdbx_strand_id
1 'polypeptide(L)'
;MRYAMLVDYRFCTGCHACEVACKQEHRIPAGKSAGIKVIEQVQEFPGGKLDLTYYPLLTQLCFFCRPRVKKGLPPACVKHCMAHCLTFGPLQ
;
A
#
# COMPACT_ATOMS: atom_id res chain seq x y z
N MET A 1 8.70 -5.91 19.77
CA MET A 1 7.89 -4.75 19.31
C MET A 1 6.92 -5.20 18.24
N ARG A 2 5.62 -4.91 18.40
CA ARG A 2 4.60 -5.14 17.36
C ARG A 2 4.52 -3.88 16.50
N TYR A 3 4.38 -4.03 15.19
CA TYR A 3 4.23 -2.93 14.24
C TYR A 3 2.89 -3.03 13.54
N ALA A 4 2.37 -1.89 13.11
CA ALA A 4 1.15 -1.79 12.33
C ALA A 4 1.35 -0.86 11.13
N MET A 5 0.51 -1.09 10.12
CA MET A 5 0.39 -0.22 8.95
C MET A 5 -1.05 0.27 8.89
N LEU A 6 -1.23 1.59 8.94
CA LEU A 6 -2.51 2.27 8.73
C LEU A 6 -2.64 2.60 7.25
N VAL A 7 -3.81 2.30 6.70
CA VAL A 7 -4.16 2.56 5.30
C VAL A 7 -5.38 3.48 5.25
N ASP A 8 -5.20 4.71 4.75
CA ASP A 8 -6.28 5.65 4.47
C ASP A 8 -6.69 5.59 3.00
N TYR A 9 -7.76 4.84 2.72
CA TYR A 9 -8.26 4.65 1.36
C TYR A 9 -9.03 5.86 0.81
N ARG A 10 -9.41 6.84 1.66
CA ARG A 10 -10.21 8.00 1.23
C ARG A 10 -9.46 8.93 0.27
N PHE A 11 -8.13 8.95 0.38
CA PHE A 11 -7.25 9.79 -0.44
C PHE A 11 -6.46 8.98 -1.47
N CYS A 12 -6.69 7.67 -1.57
CA CYS A 12 -5.96 6.85 -2.51
C CYS A 12 -6.46 7.14 -3.93
N THR A 13 -5.57 7.65 -4.78
CA THR A 13 -5.87 7.98 -6.18
C THR A 13 -5.61 6.84 -7.16
N GLY A 14 -5.26 5.65 -6.66
CA GLY A 14 -4.96 4.52 -7.54
C GLY A 14 -3.65 4.63 -8.33
N CYS A 15 -2.70 5.49 -7.96
CA CYS A 15 -1.47 5.72 -8.76
C CYS A 15 -0.49 4.53 -8.87
N HIS A 16 -0.72 3.41 -8.17
CA HIS A 16 0.15 2.22 -8.11
C HIS A 16 1.62 2.45 -7.68
N ALA A 17 2.00 3.66 -7.24
CA ALA A 17 3.38 3.98 -6.82
C ALA A 17 3.89 3.07 -5.69
N CYS A 18 3.01 2.70 -4.76
CA CYS A 18 3.35 1.80 -3.67
C CYS A 18 3.68 0.37 -4.14
N GLU A 19 3.01 -0.14 -5.19
CA GLU A 19 3.31 -1.44 -5.80
C GLU A 19 4.67 -1.41 -6.48
N VAL A 20 4.92 -0.37 -7.29
CA VAL A 20 6.20 -0.19 -7.98
C VAL A 20 7.34 -0.07 -6.98
N ALA A 21 7.20 0.76 -5.96
CA ALA A 21 8.21 0.92 -4.92
C ALA A 21 8.50 -0.39 -4.17
N CYS A 22 7.47 -1.18 -3.85
CA CYS A 22 7.64 -2.49 -3.20
C CYS A 22 8.40 -3.47 -4.12
N LYS A 23 8.05 -3.52 -5.40
CA LYS A 23 8.73 -4.39 -6.38
C LYS A 23 10.19 -3.98 -6.57
N GLN A 24 10.47 -2.69 -6.71
CA GLN A 24 11.83 -2.18 -6.91
C GLN A 24 12.72 -2.45 -5.69
N GLU A 25 12.22 -2.18 -4.48
CA GLU A 25 12.97 -2.45 -3.24
C GLU A 25 13.34 -3.93 -3.10
N HIS A 26 12.45 -4.84 -3.54
CA HIS A 26 12.62 -6.28 -3.39
C HIS A 26 13.04 -7.00 -4.67
N ARG A 27 13.38 -6.27 -5.74
CA ARG A 27 13.78 -6.79 -7.05
C ARG A 27 12.78 -7.83 -7.60
N ILE A 28 11.50 -7.59 -7.39
CA ILE A 28 10.42 -8.47 -7.86
C ILE A 28 10.21 -8.21 -9.36
N PRO A 29 10.26 -9.24 -10.23
CA PRO A 29 10.04 -9.07 -11.66
C PRO A 29 8.64 -8.54 -12.00
N ALA A 30 8.51 -7.95 -13.19
CA ALA A 30 7.22 -7.57 -13.76
C ALA A 30 6.28 -8.79 -13.85
N GLY A 31 4.97 -8.56 -13.73
CA GLY A 31 3.96 -9.62 -13.75
C GLY A 31 3.83 -10.46 -12.47
N LYS A 32 4.73 -10.31 -11.49
CA LYS A 32 4.60 -10.97 -10.18
C LYS A 32 3.92 -10.07 -9.15
N SER A 33 3.27 -10.68 -8.18
CA SER A 33 2.63 -10.00 -7.04
C SER A 33 3.67 -9.51 -6.03
N ALA A 34 3.39 -8.39 -5.38
CA ALA A 34 4.26 -7.79 -4.36
C ALA A 34 3.59 -7.83 -2.98
N GLY A 35 4.25 -7.26 -1.96
CA GLY A 35 3.71 -7.14 -0.60
C GLY A 35 2.52 -6.19 -0.48
N ILE A 36 2.23 -5.40 -1.50
CA ILE A 36 1.09 -4.49 -1.56
C ILE A 36 0.47 -4.55 -2.96
N LYS A 37 -0.86 -4.48 -3.01
CA LYS A 37 -1.66 -4.47 -4.24
C LYS A 37 -2.74 -3.40 -4.10
N VAL A 38 -2.81 -2.49 -5.07
CA VAL A 38 -3.93 -1.56 -5.20
C VAL A 38 -5.01 -2.28 -6.00
N ILE A 39 -6.19 -2.38 -5.39
CA ILE A 39 -7.41 -2.84 -6.06
C ILE A 39 -8.31 -1.63 -6.34
N GLU A 40 -8.93 -1.64 -7.50
CA GLU A 40 -10.00 -0.70 -7.84
C GLU A 40 -11.33 -1.40 -7.53
N GLN A 41 -12.16 -0.74 -6.74
CA GLN A 41 -13.49 -1.19 -6.40
C GLN A 41 -14.48 -0.21 -7.00
N VAL A 42 -15.36 -0.71 -7.86
CA VAL A 42 -16.47 0.04 -8.43
C VAL A 42 -17.76 -0.49 -7.82
N GLN A 43 -18.51 0.39 -7.16
CA GLN A 43 -19.80 0.06 -6.58
C GLN A 43 -20.89 0.96 -7.16
N GLU A 44 -21.99 0.35 -7.60
CA GLU A 44 -23.19 1.07 -8.01
C GLU A 44 -24.09 1.33 -6.81
N PHE A 45 -24.39 2.60 -6.57
CA PHE A 45 -25.36 3.05 -5.57
C PHE A 45 -26.74 3.26 -6.21
N PRO A 46 -27.83 3.22 -5.42
CA PRO A 46 -29.17 3.51 -5.90
C PRO A 46 -29.23 4.85 -6.64
N GLY A 47 -29.89 4.85 -7.81
CA GLY A 47 -29.98 6.02 -8.68
C GLY A 47 -28.84 6.17 -9.69
N GLY A 48 -28.07 5.10 -9.95
CA GLY A 48 -27.04 5.07 -11.01
C GLY A 48 -25.77 5.85 -10.65
N LYS A 49 -25.54 6.13 -9.36
CA LYS A 49 -24.30 6.76 -8.90
C LYS A 49 -23.20 5.71 -8.82
N LEU A 50 -22.05 6.02 -9.40
CA LEU A 50 -20.86 5.18 -9.30
C LEU A 50 -19.99 5.68 -8.15
N ASP A 51 -19.58 4.76 -7.28
CA ASP A 51 -18.53 4.97 -6.30
C ASP A 51 -17.27 4.21 -6.73
N LEU A 52 -16.18 4.95 -6.92
CA LEU A 52 -14.89 4.45 -7.34
C LEU A 52 -13.92 4.62 -6.17
N THR A 53 -13.53 3.51 -5.55
CA THR A 53 -12.60 3.51 -4.42
C THR A 53 -11.38 2.65 -4.70
N TYR A 54 -10.19 3.19 -4.44
CA TYR A 54 -8.94 2.44 -4.52
C TYR A 54 -8.50 1.95 -3.14
N TYR A 55 -8.26 0.66 -3.01
CA TYR A 55 -7.77 0.06 -1.77
C TYR A 55 -6.33 -0.45 -1.93
N PRO A 56 -5.34 0.18 -1.28
CA PRO A 56 -4.01 -0.38 -1.15
C PRO A 56 -4.01 -1.50 -0.10
N LEU A 57 -4.16 -2.74 -0.55
CA LEU A 57 -4.20 -3.92 0.31
C LEU A 57 -2.81 -4.52 0.51
N LEU A 58 -2.54 -4.92 1.74
CA LEU A 58 -1.34 -5.68 2.10
C LEU A 58 -1.57 -7.15 1.79
N THR A 59 -0.66 -7.75 1.04
CA THR A 59 -0.73 -9.17 0.71
C THR A 59 0.00 -10.01 1.75
N GLN A 60 -0.13 -11.34 1.66
CA GLN A 60 0.62 -12.29 2.50
C GLN A 60 2.14 -12.20 2.29
N LEU A 61 2.60 -11.56 1.20
CA LEU A 61 4.03 -11.33 0.94
C LEU A 61 4.58 -10.10 1.71
N CYS A 62 3.72 -9.33 2.38
CA CYS A 62 4.15 -8.16 3.13
C CYS A 62 4.85 -8.54 4.43
N PHE A 63 6.09 -8.08 4.61
CA PHE A 63 6.84 -8.23 5.85
C PHE A 63 7.28 -6.88 6.43
N PHE A 64 6.53 -5.81 6.14
CA PHE A 64 6.80 -4.44 6.62
C PHE A 64 8.20 -3.91 6.30
N CYS A 65 8.79 -4.37 5.19
CA CYS A 65 10.16 -4.02 4.80
C CYS A 65 11.15 -4.08 5.99
N ARG A 66 11.10 -5.13 6.82
CA ARG A 66 11.97 -5.31 8.01
C ARG A 66 13.44 -4.86 7.82
N PRO A 67 14.13 -5.14 6.69
CA PRO A 67 15.50 -4.67 6.47
C PRO A 67 15.64 -3.14 6.43
N ARG A 68 14.64 -2.42 5.90
CA ARG A 68 14.60 -0.95 5.90
C ARG A 68 14.33 -0.41 7.30
N VAL A 69 13.35 -0.99 7.99
CA VAL A 69 12.96 -0.58 9.35
C VAL A 69 14.13 -0.73 10.33
N LYS A 70 14.92 -1.82 10.22
CA LYS A 70 16.16 -2.00 10.99
C LYS A 70 17.20 -0.89 10.79
N LYS A 71 17.17 -0.20 9.65
CA LYS A 71 18.04 0.93 9.33
C LYS A 71 17.42 2.29 9.70
N GLY A 72 16.29 2.31 10.40
CA GLY A 72 15.54 3.54 10.72
C GLY A 72 14.81 4.15 9.52
N LEU A 73 14.68 3.41 8.42
CA LEU A 73 13.98 3.88 7.22
C LEU A 73 12.53 3.39 7.20
N PRO A 74 11.58 4.21 6.72
CA PRO A 74 10.20 3.75 6.53
C PRO A 74 10.12 2.67 5.45
N PRO A 75 9.09 1.81 5.46
CA PRO A 75 8.80 0.88 4.39
C PRO A 75 8.74 1.58 3.02
N ALA A 76 9.10 0.85 1.96
CA ALA A 76 9.21 1.42 0.63
C ALA A 76 7.86 1.99 0.12
N CYS A 77 6.76 1.28 0.38
CA CYS A 77 5.41 1.75 0.02
C CYS A 77 5.01 3.05 0.75
N VAL A 78 5.36 3.17 2.03
CA VAL A 78 5.11 4.37 2.85
C VAL A 78 5.90 5.56 2.31
N LYS A 79 7.21 5.37 2.05
CA LYS A 79 8.09 6.44 1.54
C LYS A 79 7.59 7.06 0.21
N HIS A 80 7.01 6.24 -0.67
CA HIS A 80 6.65 6.66 -2.03
C HIS A 80 5.14 6.93 -2.21
N CYS A 81 4.35 6.86 -1.14
CA CYS A 81 2.93 7.19 -1.24
C CYS A 81 2.77 8.71 -1.37
N MET A 82 2.56 9.19 -2.59
CA MET A 82 2.44 10.63 -2.89
C MET A 82 1.29 11.30 -2.13
N ALA A 83 0.18 10.56 -1.94
CA ALA A 83 -1.00 11.03 -1.21
C ALA A 83 -0.92 10.76 0.30
N HIS A 84 0.19 10.21 0.81
CA HIS A 84 0.40 9.91 2.21
C HIS A 84 -0.70 9.01 2.85
N CYS A 85 -1.28 8.11 2.06
CA CYS A 85 -2.31 7.15 2.49
C CYS A 85 -1.78 6.01 3.37
N LEU A 86 -0.46 5.81 3.41
CA LEU A 86 0.17 4.69 4.12
C LEU A 86 1.02 5.23 5.27
N THR A 87 0.70 4.82 6.49
CA THR A 87 1.49 5.16 7.69
C THR A 87 1.96 3.89 8.38
N PHE A 88 3.20 3.87 8.86
CA PHE A 88 3.80 2.71 9.52
C PHE A 88 4.41 3.12 10.87
N GLY A 89 4.14 2.33 11.90
CA GLY A 89 4.63 2.63 13.24
C GLY A 89 4.46 1.46 14.22
N PRO A 90 4.96 1.62 15.47
CA PRO A 90 4.73 0.66 16.53
C PRO A 90 3.23 0.57 16.84
N LEU A 91 2.74 -0.64 17.06
CA LEU A 91 1.41 -0.90 17.57
C LEU A 91 1.50 -0.79 19.10
N GLN A 92 0.90 0.26 19.66
CA GLN A 92 0.72 0.44 21.09
C GLN A 92 -0.44 -0.41 21.60
#